data_AF-A0A6P0SM09-F1
#
_entry.id   AF-A0A6P0SM09-F1
#
_cell.length_a   1.000
_cell.length_b   1.000
_cell.length_c   1.000
_cell.angle_alpha   90.00
_cell.angle_beta   90.00
_cell.angle_gamma   90.00
#
_symmetry.space_group_name_H-M   'P 1'
#
loop_
_entity.id
_entity.type
_entity.pdbx_description
1 polymer ?
#
loop_
_entity_poly.entity_id
_entity_poly.type
_entity_poly.pdbx_seq_one_letter_code
_entity_poly.pdbx_strand_id
1 'polypeptide(L)'
;DETTWDLLIPHVKRDAVLVVNEGLDLLDVGVAIANDDVLSVQHWISEQLMHKPLLDQLSNWNSNQNKRFQALIVQPYVLVQELLTDFT
;
A
#
# COMPACT_ATOMS: atom_id res chain seq x y z
N ASP A 1 9.56 -6.07 -0.49
CA ASP A 1 9.57 -6.96 -1.66
C ASP A 1 8.74 -6.36 -2.77
N GLU A 2 9.00 -6.71 -4.03
CA GLU A 2 8.18 -6.26 -5.16
C GLU A 2 7.07 -7.27 -5.47
N THR A 3 5.90 -6.79 -5.86
CA THR A 3 4.75 -7.63 -6.26
C THR A 3 4.00 -7.05 -7.45
N THR A 4 3.15 -7.87 -8.08
CA THR A 4 2.27 -7.46 -9.18
C THR A 4 0.84 -7.25 -8.71
N TRP A 5 0.06 -6.48 -9.48
CA TRP A 5 -1.35 -6.23 -9.18
C TRP A 5 -2.16 -7.53 -8.97
N ASP A 6 -1.97 -8.54 -9.83
CA ASP A 6 -2.72 -9.81 -9.75
C ASP A 6 -2.61 -10.51 -8.39
N LEU A 7 -1.45 -10.41 -7.75
CA LEU A 7 -1.20 -10.99 -6.42
C LEU A 7 -1.86 -10.20 -5.29
N LEU A 8 -2.17 -8.91 -5.51
CA LEU A 8 -2.83 -8.05 -4.52
C LEU A 8 -4.36 -8.17 -4.52
N ILE A 9 -4.97 -8.60 -5.64
CA ILE A 9 -6.43 -8.68 -5.80
C ILE A 9 -7.14 -9.41 -4.63
N PRO A 10 -6.67 -10.58 -4.14
CA PRO A 10 -7.32 -11.27 -3.02
C PRO A 10 -7.30 -10.45 -1.72
N HIS A 11 -6.26 -9.65 -1.51
CA HIS A 11 -6.08 -8.81 -0.33
C HIS A 11 -6.96 -7.56 -0.42
N VAL A 12 -7.06 -6.95 -1.61
CA VAL A 12 -7.97 -5.82 -1.84
C VAL A 12 -9.43 -6.25 -1.62
N LYS A 13 -9.83 -7.44 -2.12
CA LYS A 13 -11.18 -7.99 -1.90
C LYS A 13 -11.54 -8.22 -0.42
N ARG A 14 -10.53 -8.36 0.44
CA ARG A 14 -10.69 -8.52 1.91
C ARG A 14 -10.55 -7.22 2.67
N ASP A 15 -10.44 -6.09 1.97
CA ASP A 15 -10.12 -4.79 2.56
C ASP A 15 -8.81 -4.83 3.39
N ALA A 16 -7.81 -5.58 2.94
CA ALA A 16 -6.55 -5.80 3.66
C ALA A 16 -5.35 -5.02 3.09
N VAL A 17 -5.54 -4.23 2.03
CA VAL A 17 -4.45 -3.44 1.44
C VAL A 17 -4.47 -2.02 2.00
N LEU A 18 -3.30 -1.52 2.37
CA LEU A 18 -3.04 -0.13 2.74
C LEU A 18 -2.04 0.46 1.75
N VAL A 19 -2.42 1.56 1.11
CA VAL A 19 -1.53 2.35 0.26
C VAL A 19 -0.75 3.30 1.16
N VAL A 20 0.56 3.27 1.02
CA VAL A 20 1.50 4.13 1.75
C VAL A 20 2.08 5.14 0.75
N ASN A 21 2.15 6.40 1.14
CA ASN A 21 2.73 7.45 0.33
C ASN A 21 4.24 7.22 0.13
N GLU A 22 4.80 7.58 -1.02
CA GLU A 22 6.22 7.40 -1.37
C GLU A 22 7.19 8.16 -0.45
N GLY A 23 6.73 9.19 0.27
CA GLY A 23 7.52 9.93 1.25
C GLY A 23 7.73 9.21 2.58
N LEU A 24 7.12 8.05 2.79
CA LEU A 24 7.31 7.21 3.97
C LEU A 24 8.12 5.96 3.63
N ASP A 25 8.95 5.50 4.56
CA ASP A 25 9.60 4.20 4.44
C ASP A 25 8.60 3.08 4.79
N LEU A 26 8.43 2.11 3.88
CA LEU A 26 7.45 1.03 4.04
C LEU A 26 7.77 0.13 5.25
N LEU A 27 9.05 -0.04 5.59
CA LEU A 27 9.49 -0.79 6.77
C LEU A 27 9.12 -0.06 8.05
N ASP A 28 9.34 1.26 8.11
CA ASP A 28 8.99 2.06 9.29
C ASP A 28 7.48 2.02 9.56
N VAL A 29 6.66 2.15 8.51
CA VAL A 29 5.21 2.01 8.63
C VAL A 29 4.84 0.59 9.09
N GLY A 30 5.50 -0.42 8.56
CA GLY A 30 5.26 -1.80 8.97
C GLY A 30 5.60 -2.08 10.43
N VAL A 31 6.72 -1.55 10.92
CA VAL A 31 7.13 -1.64 12.33
C VAL A 31 6.14 -0.92 13.25
N ALA A 32 5.67 0.27 12.85
CA ALA A 32 4.67 1.01 13.63
C ALA A 32 3.34 0.23 13.75
N ILE A 33 2.84 -0.35 12.66
CA ILE A 33 1.63 -1.18 12.68
C ILE A 33 1.84 -2.44 13.55
N ALA A 34 2.97 -3.13 13.39
CA ALA A 34 3.25 -4.36 14.14
C ALA A 34 3.36 -4.13 15.66
N ASN A 35 3.79 -2.94 16.07
CA ASN A 35 3.91 -2.56 17.48
C ASN A 35 2.69 -1.83 18.04
N ASP A 36 1.60 -1.71 17.27
CA ASP A 36 0.40 -0.96 17.67
C ASP A 36 0.72 0.51 18.04
N ASP A 37 1.63 1.15 17.29
CA ASP A 37 1.91 2.58 17.44
C ASP A 37 0.78 3.41 16.82
N VAL A 38 -0.31 3.51 17.59
CA VAL A 38 -1.54 4.21 17.20
C VAL A 38 -1.30 5.67 16.88
N LEU A 39 -0.36 6.35 17.55
CA LEU A 39 -0.12 7.78 17.35
C LEU A 39 0.47 8.06 15.96
N SER A 40 1.53 7.33 15.60
CA SER A 40 2.16 7.45 14.27
C SER A 40 1.18 7.06 13.16
N VAL A 41 0.47 5.94 13.34
CA VAL A 41 -0.51 5.45 12.37
C VAL A 41 -1.66 6.44 12.16
N GLN A 42 -2.23 7.00 13.24
CA GLN A 42 -3.29 7.99 13.12
C GLN A 42 -2.81 9.29 12.46
N HIS A 43 -1.59 9.72 12.75
CA HIS A 43 -1.00 10.89 12.11
C HIS A 43 -0.86 10.70 10.59
N TRP A 44 -0.34 9.56 10.13
CA TRP A 44 -0.24 9.31 8.69
C TRP A 44 -1.61 9.21 8.01
N ILE A 45 -2.62 8.66 8.68
CA ILE A 45 -3.99 8.65 8.16
C ILE A 45 -4.55 10.08 8.07
N SER A 46 -4.36 10.92 9.09
CA SER A 46 -4.90 12.29 9.09
C SER A 46 -4.25 13.17 8.01
N GLU A 47 -2.96 12.97 7.76
CA GLU A 47 -2.20 13.65 6.71
C GLU A 47 -2.37 13.02 5.32
N GLN A 48 -3.23 12.00 5.18
CA GLN A 48 -3.44 11.25 3.93
C GLN A 48 -2.18 10.59 3.37
N LEU A 49 -1.18 10.33 4.22
CA LEU A 49 0.06 9.61 3.87
C LEU A 49 -0.12 8.08 3.91
N MET A 50 -1.19 7.60 4.52
CA MET A 50 -1.60 6.20 4.49
C MET A 50 -3.12 6.09 4.35
N HIS A 51 -3.59 5.29 3.40
CA HIS A 51 -5.02 5.16 3.12
C HIS A 51 -5.40 3.81 2.51
N LYS A 52 -6.71 3.52 2.42
CA LYS A 52 -7.22 2.43 1.59
C LYS A 52 -7.08 2.76 0.11
N PRO A 53 -6.94 1.78 -0.80
CA PRO A 53 -7.00 2.01 -2.23
C PRO A 53 -8.23 2.83 -2.63
N LEU A 54 -8.03 3.92 -3.35
CA LEU A 54 -9.11 4.75 -3.87
C LEU A 54 -9.74 4.13 -5.12
N LEU A 55 -10.98 4.48 -5.44
CA LEU A 55 -11.68 3.95 -6.63
C LEU A 55 -10.92 4.22 -7.94
N ASP A 56 -10.32 5.39 -8.07
CA ASP A 56 -9.55 5.76 -9.27
C ASP A 56 -8.25 4.96 -9.37
N GLN A 57 -7.59 4.70 -8.24
CA GLN A 57 -6.41 3.82 -8.18
C GLN A 57 -6.77 2.39 -8.58
N LEU A 58 -7.84 1.84 -8.01
CA LEU A 58 -8.31 0.50 -8.36
C LEU A 58 -8.65 0.39 -9.85
N SER A 59 -9.28 1.42 -10.41
CA SER A 59 -9.60 1.49 -11.84
C SER A 59 -8.33 1.53 -12.70
N ASN A 60 -7.32 2.31 -12.29
CA ASN A 60 -6.02 2.36 -12.95
C ASN A 60 -5.29 1.01 -12.91
N TRP A 61 -5.17 0.41 -11.72
CA TRP A 61 -4.46 -0.85 -11.54
C TRP A 61 -5.15 -2.00 -12.29
N ASN A 62 -6.48 -2.06 -12.28
CA ASN A 62 -7.23 -3.03 -13.07
C ASN A 62 -7.02 -2.88 -14.59
N SER A 63 -6.72 -1.67 -15.06
CA SER A 63 -6.43 -1.40 -16.48
C SER A 63 -4.98 -1.73 -16.86
N ASN A 64 -4.11 -2.00 -15.89
CA ASN A 64 -2.71 -2.36 -16.11
C ASN A 64 -2.28 -3.54 -15.21
N GLN A 65 -2.51 -4.76 -15.68
CA GLN A 65 -2.13 -5.98 -14.94
C GLN A 65 -0.61 -6.09 -14.67
N ASN A 66 0.22 -5.41 -15.46
CA ASN A 66 1.67 -5.37 -15.26
C ASN A 66 2.11 -4.32 -14.23
N LYS A 67 1.18 -3.59 -13.60
CA LYS A 67 1.51 -2.62 -12.55
C LYS A 67 2.20 -3.33 -11.39
N ARG A 68 3.31 -2.75 -10.96
CA ARG A 68 4.16 -3.26 -9.89
C ARG A 68 4.15 -2.34 -8.68
N PHE A 69 4.39 -2.94 -7.53
CA PHE A 69 4.35 -2.29 -6.24
C PHE A 69 5.53 -2.75 -5.40
N GLN A 70 6.10 -1.84 -4.61
CA GLN A 70 6.75 -2.27 -3.37
C GLN A 70 5.66 -2.73 -2.41
N ALA A 71 5.91 -3.83 -1.72
CA ALA A 71 4.98 -4.43 -0.78
C ALA A 71 5.69 -4.96 0.46
N LEU A 72 4.99 -4.85 1.58
CA LEU A 72 5.36 -5.42 2.87
C LEU A 72 4.12 -6.04 3.52
N ILE A 73 4.25 -7.29 3.97
CA ILE A 73 3.16 -7.98 4.65
C ILE A 73 3.31 -7.77 6.16
N VAL A 74 2.33 -7.11 6.76
CA VAL A 74 2.21 -6.94 8.22
C VAL A 74 0.81 -7.38 8.60
N GLN A 75 0.68 -8.66 8.97
CA GLN A 75 -0.63 -9.28 9.15
C GLN A 75 -1.49 -8.47 10.14
N PRO A 76 -2.79 -8.25 9.82
CA PRO A 76 -3.54 -8.83 8.70
C PRO A 76 -3.40 -8.07 7.36
N TYR A 77 -2.60 -7.01 7.31
CA TYR A 77 -2.51 -6.08 6.19
C TYR A 77 -1.37 -6.39 5.21
N VAL A 78 -1.53 -5.88 4.00
CA VAL A 78 -0.47 -5.75 3.00
C VAL A 78 -0.29 -4.26 2.71
N LEU A 79 0.87 -3.73 3.05
CA LEU A 79 1.26 -2.35 2.74
C LEU A 79 1.81 -2.32 1.33
N VAL A 80 1.41 -1.31 0.55
CA VAL A 80 1.86 -1.15 -0.83
C VAL A 80 2.27 0.29 -1.13
N GLN A 81 3.32 0.44 -1.93
CA GLN A 81 3.71 1.68 -2.60
C GLN A 81 3.76 1.42 -4.09
N GLU A 82 3.14 2.29 -4.88
CA GLU A 82 3.22 2.21 -6.33
C GLU A 82 4.65 2.45 -6.79
N LEU A 83 5.19 1.54 -7.62
CA LEU A 83 6.42 1.85 -8.33
C LEU A 83 6.09 2.79 -9.49
N LEU A 84 6.84 3.90 -9.58
CA LEU A 84 6.84 4.73 -10.77
C LEU A 84 7.40 3.89 -11.91
N THR A 85 6.59 3.69 -12.95
CA THR A 85 7.10 3.14 -14.20
C THR A 85 7.85 4.27 -14.89
N ASP A 86 9.17 4.21 -14.95
CA ASP A 86 9.95 5.17 -15.73
C ASP A 86 9.47 5.13 -17.18
N PHE A 87 8.96 6.27 -17.67
CA PHE A 87 8.73 6.47 -19.09
C PHE A 87 10.09 6.83 -19.72
N THR A 88 10.86 5.83 -20.12
CA THR A 88 11.94 5.96 -21.11
C THR A 88 11.45 5.62 -22.50
#